data_AF-A0A945BHQ1-F1
#
_entry.id   AF-A0A945BHQ1-F1
#
_cell.length_a   1.000
_cell.length_b   1.000
_cell.length_c   1.000
_cell.angle_alpha   90.00
_cell.angle_beta   90.00
_cell.angle_gamma   90.00
#
_symmetry.space_group_name_H-M   'P 1'
#
loop_
_entity.id
_entity.type
_entity.pdbx_description
1 polymer ?
#
loop_
_entity_poly.entity_id
_entity_poly.type
_entity_poly.pdbx_seq_one_letter_code
_entity_poly.pdbx_strand_id
1 'polypeptide(L)'
;MPFRFILALGLGLPLGQAAVANHLLRVDAGQHDRSGTPVSFTLPDGGQAHWQLTGPSGKAVAIQTDGLGSASFIVGKLAAFQTAVYKLSPAAKPTHSNVVSLVKQNGKLRITIDDKTVLHYQAEKSGLPRDDLEPIYRRGGYIHPVLTPSGTVITADYPHNHKHHHGIWFPWTNTIFEGRKPDFWNMGKGTGTIEFTGLHSQWSGPVHAGFSSSHQFVDLIAKPKKVALTETWRMQVYATGQAYHLFELESVQRCASESKIQFPQYRYGGLGFRGHDDWDGKENCFYLTANGEADRIKGHATRARWCHIGGQTGGKWGGIGGLCHPGNFRFP
;
A
#
# COMPACT_ATOMS: atom_id res chain seq x y z
N MET A 1 67.99 55.00 -11.27
CA MET A 1 66.61 54.51 -11.08
C MET A 1 66.61 53.00 -11.27
N PRO A 2 66.41 52.19 -10.22
CA PRO A 2 66.41 50.74 -10.36
C PRO A 2 65.00 50.25 -10.74
N PHE A 3 64.88 49.53 -11.85
CA PHE A 3 63.67 48.79 -12.19
C PHE A 3 63.67 47.47 -11.42
N ARG A 4 62.71 47.29 -10.52
CA ARG A 4 62.41 46.03 -9.85
C ARG A 4 61.51 45.18 -10.77
N PHE A 5 62.01 44.02 -11.21
CA PHE A 5 61.16 42.96 -11.74
C PHE A 5 60.52 42.19 -10.57
N ILE A 6 59.18 42.13 -10.53
CA ILE A 6 58.43 41.24 -9.64
C ILE A 6 58.10 39.98 -10.45
N LEU A 7 58.70 38.86 -10.06
CA LEU A 7 58.34 37.53 -10.55
C LEU A 7 57.21 36.99 -9.66
N ALA A 8 55.98 36.95 -10.17
CA ALA A 8 54.86 36.32 -9.48
C ALA A 8 54.85 34.81 -9.82
N LEU A 9 55.30 33.99 -8.87
CA LEU A 9 55.07 32.53 -8.92
C LEU A 9 53.59 32.27 -8.55
N GLY A 10 52.77 31.96 -9.54
CA GLY A 10 51.44 31.40 -9.32
C GLY A 10 51.54 29.94 -8.90
N LEU A 11 51.46 29.66 -7.60
CA LEU A 11 51.18 28.32 -7.08
C LEU A 11 49.73 27.96 -7.38
N GLY A 12 49.51 27.27 -8.50
CA GLY A 12 48.25 26.60 -8.77
C GLY A 12 48.06 25.44 -7.79
N LEU A 13 47.23 25.64 -6.77
CA LEU A 13 46.70 24.53 -5.96
C LEU A 13 45.80 23.68 -6.86
N PRO A 14 46.01 22.35 -6.96
CA PRO A 14 45.03 21.50 -7.61
C PRO A 14 43.76 21.52 -6.74
N LEU A 15 42.66 21.98 -7.32
CA LEU A 15 41.33 21.80 -6.75
C LEU A 15 41.14 20.30 -6.52
N GLY A 16 41.19 19.89 -5.25
CA GLY A 16 40.90 18.51 -4.85
C GLY A 16 39.50 18.15 -5.34
N GLN A 17 39.41 17.19 -6.25
CA GLN A 17 38.15 16.48 -6.48
C GLN A 17 37.77 15.85 -5.15
N ALA A 18 36.75 16.39 -4.50
CA ALA A 18 36.12 15.72 -3.37
C ALA A 18 35.76 14.30 -3.83
N ALA A 19 36.37 13.29 -3.21
CA ALA A 19 36.07 11.90 -3.51
C ALA A 19 34.56 11.69 -3.29
N VAL A 20 33.87 11.25 -4.33
CA VAL A 20 32.44 10.91 -4.24
C VAL A 20 32.30 9.83 -3.17
N ALA A 21 31.65 10.17 -2.05
CA ALA A 21 31.50 9.24 -0.95
C ALA A 21 30.66 8.03 -1.41
N ASN A 22 31.29 6.86 -1.42
CA ASN A 22 30.62 5.59 -1.71
C ASN A 22 30.24 4.93 -0.39
N HIS A 23 28.97 4.56 -0.25
CA HIS A 23 28.45 3.85 0.90
C HIS A 23 28.20 2.38 0.56
N LEU A 24 28.27 1.51 1.57
CA LEU A 24 27.98 0.10 1.43
C LEU A 24 26.70 -0.23 2.21
N LEU A 25 25.76 -0.89 1.53
CA LEU A 25 24.53 -1.39 2.14
C LEU A 25 24.65 -2.91 2.24
N ARG A 26 24.67 -3.42 3.47
CA ARG A 26 24.64 -4.85 3.76
C ARG A 26 23.19 -5.28 3.95
N VAL A 27 22.77 -6.33 3.23
CA VAL A 27 21.47 -6.95 3.38
C VAL A 27 21.65 -8.42 3.72
N ASP A 28 21.13 -8.85 4.87
CA ASP A 28 21.14 -10.23 5.31
C ASP A 28 19.77 -10.88 5.04
N ALA A 29 19.75 -12.07 4.43
CA ALA A 29 18.50 -12.80 4.18
C ALA A 29 17.81 -13.27 5.47
N GLY A 30 18.58 -13.47 6.55
CA GLY A 30 18.10 -14.15 7.75
C GLY A 30 17.81 -15.62 7.46
N GLN A 31 16.80 -16.20 8.12
CA GLN A 31 16.51 -17.64 8.06
C GLN A 31 15.70 -18.08 6.83
N HIS A 32 15.34 -17.17 5.93
CA HIS A 32 14.45 -17.45 4.81
C HIS A 32 15.04 -16.96 3.50
N ASP A 33 14.76 -17.70 2.43
CA ASP A 33 15.01 -17.23 1.08
C ASP A 33 14.21 -15.94 0.83
N ARG A 34 14.86 -14.97 0.20
CA ARG A 34 14.27 -13.71 -0.23
C ARG A 34 14.11 -13.72 -1.74
N SER A 35 12.94 -13.31 -2.21
CA SER A 35 12.71 -13.04 -3.62
C SER A 35 11.73 -11.90 -3.81
N GLY A 36 12.12 -10.92 -4.63
CA GLY A 36 11.32 -9.73 -4.88
C GLY A 36 11.03 -8.93 -3.61
N THR A 37 11.98 -8.87 -2.66
CA THR A 37 11.76 -8.32 -1.33
C THR A 37 12.09 -6.83 -1.29
N PRO A 38 11.13 -5.93 -1.01
CA PRO A 38 11.42 -4.53 -0.77
C PRO A 38 12.31 -4.35 0.45
N VAL A 39 13.30 -3.47 0.34
CA VAL A 39 14.17 -3.04 1.43
C VAL A 39 14.15 -1.52 1.47
N SER A 40 13.90 -0.96 2.65
CA SER A 40 13.97 0.48 2.91
C SER A 40 15.08 0.78 3.91
N PHE A 41 15.75 1.91 3.75
CA PHE A 41 16.85 2.34 4.63
C PHE A 41 16.96 3.86 4.67
N THR A 42 17.55 4.40 5.74
CA THR A 42 17.86 5.82 5.88
C THR A 42 19.05 6.19 5.01
N LEU A 43 18.92 7.25 4.23
CA LEU A 43 20.01 7.78 3.41
C LEU A 43 21.09 8.42 4.29
N PRO A 44 22.38 8.29 3.91
CA PRO A 44 23.49 8.85 4.70
C PRO A 44 23.60 10.38 4.59
N ASP A 45 23.06 10.99 3.53
CA ASP A 45 23.01 12.44 3.34
C ASP A 45 21.63 12.85 2.78
N GLY A 46 20.93 13.71 3.51
CA GLY A 46 19.60 14.20 3.14
C GLY A 46 19.60 15.31 2.07
N GLY A 47 20.75 15.91 1.75
CA GLY A 47 20.88 16.95 0.72
C GLY A 47 20.98 16.42 -0.71
N GLN A 48 21.28 15.13 -0.87
CA GLN A 48 21.49 14.50 -2.17
C GLN A 48 20.17 14.07 -2.81
N ALA A 49 19.81 14.70 -3.92
CA ALA A 49 18.53 14.45 -4.62
C ALA A 49 18.46 13.08 -5.32
N HIS A 50 19.57 12.58 -5.86
CA HIS A 50 19.60 11.35 -6.65
C HIS A 50 20.73 10.43 -6.24
N TRP A 51 20.44 9.13 -6.27
CA TRP A 51 21.34 8.07 -5.86
C TRP A 51 21.43 6.99 -6.94
N GLN A 52 22.59 6.35 -7.02
CA GLN A 52 22.83 5.15 -7.79
C GLN A 52 23.09 3.99 -6.83
N LEU A 53 22.42 2.87 -7.11
CA LEU A 53 22.63 1.62 -6.40
C LEU A 53 23.19 0.58 -7.37
N THR A 54 24.29 -0.06 -6.98
CA THR A 54 24.91 -1.16 -7.74
C THR A 54 24.86 -2.43 -6.89
N GLY A 55 24.30 -3.50 -7.45
CA GLY A 55 24.17 -4.78 -6.77
C GLY A 55 25.47 -5.59 -6.72
N PRO A 56 25.47 -6.75 -6.04
CA PRO A 56 26.66 -7.60 -5.88
C PRO A 56 27.29 -8.07 -7.19
N SER A 57 26.50 -8.17 -8.27
CA SER A 57 26.96 -8.55 -9.61
C SER A 57 27.57 -7.40 -10.41
N GLY A 58 27.68 -6.20 -9.83
CA GLY A 58 28.12 -4.99 -10.53
C GLY A 58 27.06 -4.33 -11.42
N LYS A 59 25.83 -4.89 -11.48
CA LYS A 59 24.72 -4.31 -12.24
C LYS A 59 24.02 -3.21 -11.45
N ALA A 60 23.56 -2.18 -12.16
CA ALA A 60 22.69 -1.15 -11.58
C ALA A 60 21.37 -1.78 -11.08
N VAL A 61 20.87 -1.26 -9.96
CA VAL A 61 19.62 -1.67 -9.31
C VAL A 61 18.75 -0.43 -9.14
N ALA A 62 17.45 -0.57 -9.45
CA ALA A 62 16.48 0.49 -9.23
C ALA A 62 16.44 0.89 -7.75
N ILE A 63 16.58 2.19 -7.48
CA ILE A 63 16.48 2.79 -6.15
C ILE A 63 15.54 3.99 -6.24
N GLN A 64 14.75 4.18 -5.20
CA GLN A 64 13.77 5.25 -5.12
C GLN A 64 13.84 5.94 -3.76
N THR A 65 14.06 7.25 -3.76
CA THR A 65 14.01 8.08 -2.55
C THR A 65 12.59 8.52 -2.25
N ASP A 66 12.26 8.70 -0.98
CA ASP A 66 10.96 9.23 -0.56
C ASP A 66 10.94 10.76 -0.39
N GLY A 67 12.10 11.41 -0.57
CA GLY A 67 12.29 12.84 -0.34
C GLY A 67 12.31 13.27 1.14
N LEU A 68 12.18 12.31 2.06
CA LEU A 68 12.16 12.48 3.51
C LEU A 68 13.37 11.84 4.20
N GLY A 69 14.42 11.54 3.43
CA GLY A 69 15.66 10.96 3.93
C GLY A 69 15.69 9.44 3.96
N SER A 70 14.73 8.75 3.34
CA SER A 70 14.80 7.30 3.14
C SER A 70 14.83 6.93 1.66
N ALA A 71 15.31 5.73 1.38
CA ALA A 71 15.27 5.13 0.06
C ALA A 71 14.85 3.67 0.13
N SER A 72 14.30 3.18 -0.96
CA SER A 72 13.87 1.79 -1.13
C SER A 72 14.39 1.19 -2.42
N PHE A 73 14.62 -0.12 -2.40
CA PHE A 73 14.93 -0.93 -3.59
C PHE A 73 14.39 -2.36 -3.41
N ILE A 74 14.43 -3.18 -4.47
CA ILE A 74 14.00 -4.58 -4.42
C ILE A 74 15.20 -5.52 -4.46
N VAL A 75 15.29 -6.41 -3.48
CA VAL A 75 16.21 -7.57 -3.50
C VAL A 75 15.61 -8.65 -4.41
N GLY A 76 16.28 -8.93 -5.53
CA GLY A 76 15.79 -9.88 -6.54
C GLY A 76 15.70 -11.32 -6.03
N LYS A 77 16.85 -11.92 -5.69
CA LYS A 77 16.97 -13.23 -5.01
C LYS A 77 18.13 -13.18 -4.02
N LEU A 78 17.93 -13.73 -2.83
CA LEU A 78 18.98 -13.92 -1.84
C LEU A 78 18.64 -15.15 -0.99
N ALA A 79 19.47 -16.19 -1.03
CA ALA A 79 19.19 -17.42 -0.30
C ALA A 79 19.27 -17.21 1.22
N ALA A 80 18.58 -18.04 1.99
CA ALA A 80 18.67 -18.04 3.44
C ALA A 80 20.13 -18.08 3.91
N PHE A 81 20.39 -17.35 5.00
CA PHE A 81 21.71 -17.19 5.64
C PHE A 81 22.78 -16.53 4.76
N GLN A 82 22.44 -16.05 3.56
CA GLN A 82 23.36 -15.29 2.72
C GLN A 82 23.26 -13.78 3.00
N THR A 83 24.33 -13.10 2.64
CA THR A 83 24.47 -11.64 2.71
C THR A 83 24.76 -11.09 1.32
N ALA A 84 24.10 -9.99 0.95
CA ALA A 84 24.42 -9.21 -0.23
C ALA A 84 24.95 -7.83 0.18
N VAL A 85 25.95 -7.34 -0.56
CA VAL A 85 26.48 -5.98 -0.40
C VAL A 85 26.19 -5.18 -1.65
N TYR A 86 25.53 -4.04 -1.47
CA TYR A 86 25.24 -3.07 -2.53
C TYR A 86 26.10 -1.83 -2.34
N LYS A 87 26.51 -1.21 -3.45
CA LYS A 87 27.24 0.06 -3.45
C LYS A 87 26.27 1.18 -3.75
N LEU A 88 26.20 2.15 -2.85
CA LEU A 88 25.37 3.35 -2.95
C LEU A 88 26.28 4.55 -3.19
N SER A 89 26.00 5.34 -4.22
CA SER A 89 26.76 6.55 -4.54
C SER A 89 25.83 7.68 -5.00
N PRO A 90 26.20 8.95 -4.78
CA PRO A 90 25.54 10.09 -5.41
C PRO A 90 25.40 9.93 -6.93
N ALA A 91 24.29 10.42 -7.48
CA ALA A 91 24.05 10.49 -8.91
C ALA A 91 23.62 11.92 -9.31
N ALA A 92 23.94 12.34 -10.54
CA ALA A 92 23.54 13.66 -11.05
C ALA A 92 22.08 13.71 -11.53
N LYS A 93 21.50 12.54 -11.86
CA LYS A 93 20.14 12.39 -12.41
C LYS A 93 19.54 11.05 -11.98
N PRO A 94 18.21 10.85 -12.12
CA PRO A 94 17.59 9.54 -11.91
C PRO A 94 18.26 8.46 -12.74
N THR A 95 18.49 7.29 -12.13
CA THR A 95 19.21 6.17 -12.75
C THR A 95 18.31 5.16 -13.47
N HIS A 96 17.00 5.21 -13.20
CA HIS A 96 16.00 4.30 -13.74
C HIS A 96 14.72 5.06 -14.07
N SER A 97 14.02 4.64 -15.12
CA SER A 97 12.69 5.15 -15.46
C SER A 97 11.64 4.58 -14.51
N ASN A 98 10.51 5.27 -14.40
CA ASN A 98 9.37 4.75 -13.65
C ASN A 98 8.85 3.47 -14.33
N VAL A 99 8.67 2.41 -13.55
CA VAL A 99 8.08 1.13 -14.00
C VAL A 99 6.75 0.86 -13.29
N VAL A 100 6.56 1.45 -12.10
CA VAL A 100 5.27 1.51 -11.44
C VAL A 100 4.70 2.91 -11.64
N SER A 101 3.49 3.00 -12.16
CA SER A 101 2.84 4.27 -12.47
C SER A 101 1.51 4.39 -11.75
N LEU A 102 1.19 5.62 -11.36
CA LEU A 102 -0.11 6.00 -10.81
C LEU A 102 -0.73 7.08 -11.71
N VAL A 103 -1.95 6.83 -12.16
CA VAL A 103 -2.72 7.78 -12.97
C VAL A 103 -4.06 8.06 -12.28
N LYS A 104 -4.36 9.34 -12.05
CA LYS A 104 -5.68 9.78 -11.58
C LYS A 104 -6.62 9.98 -12.76
N GLN A 105 -7.79 9.34 -12.72
CA GLN A 105 -8.83 9.51 -13.73
C GLN A 105 -10.21 9.24 -13.12
N ASN A 106 -11.18 10.11 -13.41
CA ASN A 106 -12.60 9.93 -13.04
C ASN A 106 -12.84 9.61 -11.55
N GLY A 107 -12.16 10.34 -10.64
CA GLY A 107 -12.29 10.13 -9.19
C GLY A 107 -11.62 8.85 -8.67
N LYS A 108 -10.80 8.18 -9.49
CA LYS A 108 -10.05 6.96 -9.15
C LYS A 108 -8.55 7.14 -9.37
N LEU A 109 -7.74 6.35 -8.67
CA LEU A 109 -6.31 6.20 -8.94
C LEU A 109 -6.07 4.80 -9.49
N ARG A 110 -5.54 4.70 -10.70
CA ARG A 110 -5.12 3.45 -11.33
C ARG A 110 -3.62 3.28 -11.14
N ILE A 111 -3.21 2.14 -10.59
CA ILE A 111 -1.79 1.80 -10.41
C ILE A 111 -1.43 0.64 -11.34
N THR A 112 -0.35 0.80 -12.10
CA THR A 112 0.17 -0.17 -13.06
C THR A 112 1.62 -0.52 -12.81
N ILE A 113 2.04 -1.72 -13.19
CA ILE A 113 3.44 -2.13 -13.35
C ILE A 113 3.62 -2.50 -14.83
N ASP A 114 4.57 -1.87 -15.52
CA ASP A 114 4.81 -2.08 -16.97
C ASP A 114 3.50 -2.03 -17.78
N ASP A 115 2.70 -0.98 -17.55
CA ASP A 115 1.37 -0.73 -18.12
C ASP A 115 0.26 -1.75 -17.80
N LYS A 116 0.55 -2.82 -17.03
CA LYS A 116 -0.43 -3.78 -16.55
C LYS A 116 -1.05 -3.31 -15.25
N THR A 117 -2.39 -3.22 -15.20
CA THR A 117 -3.12 -2.80 -13.99
C THR A 117 -2.90 -3.78 -12.85
N VAL A 118 -2.49 -3.26 -11.70
CA VAL A 118 -2.42 -3.99 -10.44
C VAL A 118 -3.71 -3.81 -9.65
N LEU A 119 -4.07 -2.54 -9.40
CA LEU A 119 -5.26 -2.19 -8.63
C LEU A 119 -5.75 -0.79 -8.98
N HIS A 120 -7.03 -0.54 -8.67
CA HIS A 120 -7.60 0.80 -8.63
C HIS A 120 -8.00 1.16 -7.20
N TYR A 121 -7.73 2.39 -6.79
CA TYR A 121 -8.34 3.00 -5.62
C TYR A 121 -9.49 3.92 -6.06
N GLN A 122 -10.71 3.60 -5.65
CA GLN A 122 -11.88 4.45 -5.81
C GLN A 122 -11.85 5.51 -4.71
N ALA A 123 -11.41 6.73 -5.02
CA ALA A 123 -11.29 7.81 -4.04
C ALA A 123 -12.66 8.45 -3.79
N GLU A 124 -13.23 9.07 -4.83
CA GLU A 124 -14.53 9.74 -4.76
C GLU A 124 -15.68 8.71 -4.81
N LYS A 125 -16.91 9.16 -4.53
CA LYS A 125 -18.09 8.29 -4.61
C LYS A 125 -18.24 7.71 -6.02
N SER A 126 -18.26 6.37 -6.13
CA SER A 126 -18.51 5.70 -7.40
C SER A 126 -19.93 5.95 -7.91
N GLY A 127 -20.08 5.88 -9.23
CA GLY A 127 -21.39 5.63 -9.83
C GLY A 127 -21.89 4.24 -9.43
N LEU A 128 -23.20 4.08 -9.36
CA LEU A 128 -23.79 2.77 -9.08
C LEU A 128 -23.71 1.90 -10.34
N PRO A 129 -23.25 0.64 -10.24
CA PRO A 129 -23.06 -0.22 -11.40
C PRO A 129 -24.36 -0.83 -11.94
N ARG A 130 -25.47 -0.69 -11.22
CA ARG A 130 -26.79 -1.23 -11.58
C ARG A 130 -27.90 -0.28 -11.13
N ASP A 131 -28.99 -0.28 -11.88
CA ASP A 131 -30.14 0.61 -11.65
C ASP A 131 -30.99 0.19 -10.43
N ASP A 132 -30.87 -1.05 -9.96
CA ASP A 132 -31.56 -1.57 -8.78
C ASP A 132 -30.97 -1.07 -7.45
N LEU A 133 -29.86 -0.34 -7.50
CA LEU A 133 -29.16 0.19 -6.34
C LEU A 133 -29.65 1.60 -6.00
N GLU A 134 -29.97 1.80 -4.72
CA GLU A 134 -30.39 3.09 -4.20
C GLU A 134 -29.18 4.02 -4.02
N PRO A 135 -29.34 5.35 -4.18
CA PRO A 135 -28.25 6.32 -4.05
C PRO A 135 -27.44 6.25 -2.75
N ILE A 136 -28.03 5.72 -1.67
CA ILE A 136 -27.37 5.53 -0.37
C ILE A 136 -26.16 4.59 -0.43
N TYR A 137 -26.08 3.72 -1.44
CA TYR A 137 -24.98 2.76 -1.59
C TYR A 137 -23.75 3.35 -2.27
N ARG A 138 -23.80 4.60 -2.79
CA ARG A 138 -22.62 5.23 -3.39
C ARG A 138 -21.50 5.39 -2.36
N ARG A 139 -20.32 4.85 -2.68
CA ARG A 139 -19.18 4.85 -1.78
C ARG A 139 -17.89 5.29 -2.46
N GLY A 140 -16.98 5.90 -1.71
CA GLY A 140 -15.56 6.07 -2.06
C GLY A 140 -14.67 5.51 -0.95
N GLY A 141 -13.36 5.62 -1.08
CA GLY A 141 -12.42 5.10 -0.08
C GLY A 141 -12.35 3.57 -0.04
N TYR A 142 -12.22 2.93 -1.20
CA TYR A 142 -12.03 1.48 -1.32
C TYR A 142 -11.16 1.11 -2.51
N ILE A 143 -10.63 -0.12 -2.53
CA ILE A 143 -9.78 -0.63 -3.61
C ILE A 143 -10.56 -1.66 -4.40
N HIS A 144 -10.80 -1.37 -5.68
CA HIS A 144 -11.38 -2.30 -6.64
C HIS A 144 -11.27 -1.71 -8.06
N PRO A 145 -10.92 -2.52 -9.08
CA PRO A 145 -10.50 -3.92 -9.01
C PRO A 145 -9.10 -4.10 -8.41
N VAL A 146 -8.80 -5.32 -7.97
CA VAL A 146 -7.45 -5.84 -7.76
C VAL A 146 -7.26 -6.99 -8.75
N LEU A 147 -6.13 -7.05 -9.43
CA LEU A 147 -5.85 -8.03 -10.48
C LEU A 147 -4.67 -8.91 -10.11
N THR A 148 -4.62 -10.13 -10.65
CA THR A 148 -3.41 -10.97 -10.68
C THR A 148 -2.41 -10.45 -11.73
N PRO A 149 -1.13 -10.90 -11.70
CA PRO A 149 -0.18 -10.58 -12.77
C PRO A 149 -0.61 -11.00 -14.18
N SER A 150 -1.51 -11.98 -14.29
CA SER A 150 -2.12 -12.43 -15.55
C SER A 150 -3.38 -11.63 -15.95
N GLY A 151 -3.75 -10.60 -15.19
CA GLY A 151 -4.88 -9.72 -15.46
C GLY A 151 -6.24 -10.24 -14.99
N THR A 152 -6.28 -11.26 -14.12
CA THR A 152 -7.55 -11.80 -13.61
C THR A 152 -8.02 -10.96 -12.42
N VAL A 153 -9.24 -10.44 -12.45
CA VAL A 153 -9.82 -9.67 -11.33
C VAL A 153 -10.16 -10.61 -10.17
N ILE A 154 -9.73 -10.25 -8.96
CA ILE A 154 -9.93 -11.09 -7.76
C ILE A 154 -10.87 -10.48 -6.71
N THR A 155 -11.26 -9.21 -6.87
CA THR A 155 -12.22 -8.55 -5.98
C THR A 155 -13.57 -8.32 -6.66
N ALA A 156 -14.66 -8.34 -5.91
CA ALA A 156 -15.96 -7.86 -6.37
C ALA A 156 -16.30 -6.47 -5.80
N ASP A 157 -17.26 -5.80 -6.43
CA ASP A 157 -17.82 -4.52 -5.99
C ASP A 157 -19.33 -4.55 -6.18
N TYR A 158 -20.09 -4.11 -5.17
CA TYR A 158 -21.56 -4.17 -5.16
C TYR A 158 -22.16 -5.56 -5.48
N PRO A 159 -21.73 -6.66 -4.83
CA PRO A 159 -22.25 -8.00 -5.13
C PRO A 159 -23.76 -8.08 -4.87
N HIS A 160 -24.48 -8.92 -5.63
CA HIS A 160 -25.94 -9.03 -5.53
C HIS A 160 -26.43 -9.42 -4.12
N ASN A 161 -25.71 -10.33 -3.46
CA ASN A 161 -26.09 -10.81 -2.12
C ASN A 161 -25.76 -9.81 -0.99
N HIS A 162 -24.83 -8.87 -1.22
CA HIS A 162 -24.36 -7.90 -0.23
C HIS A 162 -23.96 -6.58 -0.88
N LYS A 163 -24.92 -5.83 -1.44
CA LYS A 163 -24.68 -4.60 -2.23
C LYS A 163 -23.84 -3.48 -1.56
N HIS A 164 -23.52 -3.59 -0.28
CA HIS A 164 -22.66 -2.66 0.47
C HIS A 164 -21.21 -3.17 0.64
N HIS A 165 -20.86 -4.33 0.07
CA HIS A 165 -19.49 -4.83 0.04
C HIS A 165 -18.73 -4.29 -1.17
N HIS A 166 -17.45 -4.01 -0.96
CA HIS A 166 -16.53 -3.44 -1.96
C HIS A 166 -15.26 -4.28 -2.01
N GLY A 167 -14.30 -4.06 -2.91
CA GLY A 167 -13.14 -4.96 -2.99
C GLY A 167 -12.32 -5.07 -1.69
N ILE A 168 -11.54 -4.04 -1.37
CA ILE A 168 -10.87 -3.89 -0.06
C ILE A 168 -11.30 -2.55 0.54
N TRP A 169 -11.86 -2.58 1.74
CA TRP A 169 -12.41 -1.39 2.43
C TRP A 169 -12.31 -1.55 3.94
N PHE A 170 -12.35 -0.45 4.72
CA PHE A 170 -12.09 -0.48 6.17
C PHE A 170 -13.22 0.09 7.04
N PRO A 171 -14.46 -0.43 6.99
CA PRO A 171 -15.55 0.08 7.82
C PRO A 171 -15.70 -0.65 9.16
N TRP A 172 -16.30 0.04 10.13
CA TRP A 172 -16.71 -0.56 11.41
C TRP A 172 -18.22 -0.74 11.48
N THR A 173 -18.65 -1.87 12.02
CA THR A 173 -20.06 -2.13 12.35
C THR A 173 -20.25 -2.18 13.87
N ASN A 174 -21.50 -2.18 14.33
CA ASN A 174 -21.86 -2.30 15.74
C ASN A 174 -21.16 -1.28 16.66
N THR A 175 -20.94 -0.05 16.20
CA THR A 175 -20.20 0.95 16.97
C THR A 175 -21.09 1.68 17.97
N ILE A 176 -20.47 2.27 19.01
CA ILE A 176 -21.14 3.20 19.93
C ILE A 176 -20.35 4.51 19.98
N PHE A 177 -21.00 5.63 19.68
CA PHE A 177 -20.40 6.96 19.71
C PHE A 177 -21.36 7.94 20.38
N GLU A 178 -20.93 8.55 21.50
CA GLU A 178 -21.77 9.45 22.32
C GLU A 178 -23.17 8.86 22.63
N GLY A 179 -23.22 7.57 22.98
CA GLY A 179 -24.47 6.85 23.29
C GLY A 179 -25.31 6.43 22.08
N ARG A 180 -24.99 6.91 20.88
CA ARG A 180 -25.65 6.51 19.61
C ARG A 180 -24.94 5.32 18.98
N LYS A 181 -25.60 4.67 18.02
CA LYS A 181 -25.11 3.45 17.35
C LYS A 181 -24.94 3.63 15.83
N PRO A 182 -24.04 4.53 15.37
CA PRO A 182 -23.75 4.62 13.94
C PRO A 182 -23.14 3.31 13.42
N ASP A 183 -23.48 2.96 12.18
CA ASP A 183 -22.98 1.76 11.50
C ASP A 183 -22.31 2.19 10.20
N PHE A 184 -20.99 2.04 10.11
CA PHE A 184 -20.20 2.48 8.96
C PHE A 184 -20.02 1.37 7.91
N TRP A 185 -20.54 0.16 8.20
CA TRP A 185 -20.56 -1.01 7.33
C TRP A 185 -21.88 -1.09 6.56
N ASN A 186 -23.00 -1.09 7.28
CA ASN A 186 -24.33 -1.33 6.68
C ASN A 186 -24.96 -0.04 6.14
N MET A 187 -24.47 0.42 4.98
CA MET A 187 -24.86 1.70 4.36
C MET A 187 -26.37 1.91 4.25
N GLY A 188 -27.13 0.86 3.92
CA GLY A 188 -28.59 0.92 3.75
C GLY A 188 -29.35 1.36 5.01
N LYS A 189 -28.76 1.28 6.20
CA LYS A 189 -29.38 1.78 7.43
C LYS A 189 -29.34 3.31 7.55
N GLY A 190 -28.46 3.98 6.81
CA GLY A 190 -28.30 5.43 6.84
C GLY A 190 -27.88 6.01 8.20
N THR A 191 -27.31 5.20 9.09
CA THR A 191 -26.88 5.64 10.43
C THR A 191 -25.43 6.11 10.48
N GLY A 192 -24.59 5.66 9.55
CA GLY A 192 -23.20 6.10 9.39
C GLY A 192 -22.76 6.09 7.93
N THR A 193 -21.72 6.85 7.62
CA THR A 193 -21.06 6.87 6.31
C THR A 193 -19.55 7.07 6.48
N ILE A 194 -18.78 6.68 5.47
CA ILE A 194 -17.35 6.98 5.37
C ILE A 194 -17.17 7.86 4.14
N GLU A 195 -16.64 9.06 4.36
CA GLU A 195 -16.47 10.08 3.33
C GLU A 195 -14.98 10.25 3.05
N PHE A 196 -14.59 10.15 1.78
CA PHE A 196 -13.25 10.52 1.34
C PHE A 196 -13.08 12.04 1.43
N THR A 197 -11.99 12.50 2.05
CA THR A 197 -11.75 13.93 2.31
C THR A 197 -10.57 14.51 1.54
N GLY A 198 -9.68 13.69 0.97
CA GLY A 198 -8.63 14.22 0.11
C GLY A 198 -7.47 13.26 -0.18
N LEU A 199 -6.69 13.60 -1.20
CA LEU A 199 -5.36 13.02 -1.47
C LEU A 199 -4.30 13.98 -0.92
N HIS A 200 -3.27 13.44 -0.26
CA HIS A 200 -2.18 14.25 0.31
C HIS A 200 -0.88 14.09 -0.47
N SER A 201 -0.59 12.88 -0.96
CA SER A 201 0.56 12.60 -1.83
C SER A 201 0.21 11.55 -2.86
N GLN A 202 0.87 11.62 -4.01
CA GLN A 202 0.74 10.72 -5.14
C GLN A 202 2.11 10.64 -5.82
N TRP A 203 2.58 9.44 -6.15
CA TRP A 203 3.85 9.28 -6.84
C TRP A 203 3.90 8.04 -7.71
N SER A 204 4.75 8.12 -8.73
CA SER A 204 5.18 7.00 -9.59
C SER A 204 6.69 6.83 -9.41
N GLY A 205 7.22 5.65 -9.71
CA GLY A 205 8.63 5.42 -9.45
C GLY A 205 9.22 4.15 -10.04
N PRO A 206 10.56 4.02 -10.01
CA PRO A 206 11.27 2.85 -10.50
C PRO A 206 11.18 1.63 -9.57
N VAL A 207 10.72 1.81 -8.32
CA VAL A 207 10.63 0.74 -7.31
C VAL A 207 9.19 0.55 -6.84
N HIS A 208 8.48 1.65 -6.58
CA HIS A 208 7.09 1.62 -6.14
C HIS A 208 6.32 2.87 -6.55
N ALA A 209 5.01 2.74 -6.72
CA ALA A 209 4.08 3.86 -6.84
C ALA A 209 3.09 3.81 -5.67
N GLY A 210 2.47 4.95 -5.36
CA GLY A 210 1.58 4.99 -4.22
C GLY A 210 0.89 6.33 -4.03
N PHE A 211 0.06 6.37 -3.00
CA PHE A 211 -0.64 7.57 -2.58
C PHE A 211 -0.86 7.59 -1.08
N SER A 212 -1.18 8.77 -0.57
CA SER A 212 -1.83 8.93 0.73
C SER A 212 -3.16 9.65 0.59
N SER A 213 -4.14 9.24 1.40
CA SER A 213 -5.50 9.78 1.38
C SER A 213 -6.05 9.94 2.79
N SER A 214 -7.10 10.75 2.95
CA SER A 214 -7.87 10.85 4.19
C SER A 214 -9.34 10.52 4.00
N HIS A 215 -9.95 10.06 5.09
CA HIS A 215 -11.37 9.74 5.20
C HIS A 215 -11.93 10.16 6.56
N GLN A 216 -13.25 10.30 6.62
CA GLN A 216 -13.99 10.59 7.85
C GLN A 216 -15.15 9.62 8.03
N PHE A 217 -15.29 9.11 9.25
CA PHE A 217 -16.41 8.27 9.66
C PHE A 217 -17.46 9.19 10.30
N VAL A 218 -18.58 9.40 9.61
CA VAL A 218 -19.60 10.39 9.98
C VAL A 218 -20.83 9.69 10.57
N ASP A 219 -21.15 10.02 11.82
CA ASP A 219 -22.40 9.68 12.49
C ASP A 219 -23.54 10.51 11.90
N LEU A 220 -24.45 9.84 11.19
CA LEU A 220 -25.60 10.45 10.53
C LEU A 220 -26.83 10.57 11.44
N ILE A 221 -26.82 9.87 12.58
CA ILE A 221 -27.88 9.92 13.59
C ILE A 221 -27.83 11.28 14.31
N ALA A 222 -26.63 11.75 14.63
CA ALA A 222 -26.42 13.05 15.28
C ALA A 222 -27.03 14.21 14.48
N LYS A 223 -27.58 15.20 15.20
CA LYS A 223 -28.10 16.47 14.66
C LYS A 223 -27.42 17.63 15.40
N PRO A 224 -26.53 18.41 14.76
CA PRO A 224 -25.97 18.19 13.41
C PRO A 224 -25.14 16.89 13.33
N LYS A 225 -24.89 16.41 12.10
CA LYS A 225 -24.03 15.24 11.85
C LYS A 225 -22.67 15.44 12.50
N LYS A 226 -22.06 14.38 13.02
CA LYS A 226 -20.77 14.45 13.72
C LYS A 226 -19.75 13.49 13.11
N VAL A 227 -18.49 13.90 13.07
CA VAL A 227 -17.38 13.00 12.71
C VAL A 227 -16.97 12.23 13.97
N ALA A 228 -16.96 10.90 13.89
CA ALA A 228 -16.54 10.02 14.97
C ALA A 228 -15.04 9.66 14.85
N LEU A 229 -14.58 9.37 13.63
CA LEU A 229 -13.18 9.06 13.34
C LEU A 229 -12.66 9.84 12.15
N THR A 230 -11.37 10.16 12.18
CA THR A 230 -10.57 10.46 10.99
C THR A 230 -9.67 9.26 10.67
N GLU A 231 -9.41 9.05 9.40
CA GLU A 231 -8.55 7.99 8.90
C GLU A 231 -7.59 8.54 7.85
N THR A 232 -6.34 8.08 7.87
CA THR A 232 -5.40 8.27 6.77
C THR A 232 -4.95 6.92 6.24
N TRP A 233 -4.93 6.78 4.92
CA TRP A 233 -4.30 5.64 4.26
C TRP A 233 -2.97 6.04 3.65
N ARG A 234 -1.98 5.14 3.71
CA ARG A 234 -0.81 5.12 2.84
C ARG A 234 -0.81 3.80 2.08
N MET A 235 -0.87 3.87 0.75
CA MET A 235 -0.87 2.72 -0.14
C MET A 235 0.41 2.73 -0.98
N GLN A 236 1.09 1.58 -1.07
CA GLN A 236 2.29 1.41 -1.90
C GLN A 236 2.21 0.11 -2.69
N VAL A 237 2.41 0.18 -4.01
CA VAL A 237 2.53 -0.99 -4.89
C VAL A 237 3.99 -1.09 -5.34
N TYR A 238 4.59 -2.26 -5.14
CA TYR A 238 6.00 -2.52 -5.44
C TYR A 238 6.15 -3.22 -6.80
N ALA A 239 7.18 -2.84 -7.56
CA ALA A 239 7.63 -3.55 -8.77
C ALA A 239 8.34 -4.87 -8.39
N THR A 240 7.62 -5.78 -7.73
CA THR A 240 8.09 -7.14 -7.50
C THR A 240 8.03 -7.94 -8.80
N GLY A 241 8.77 -9.05 -8.88
CA GLY A 241 8.81 -9.89 -10.09
C GLY A 241 7.42 -10.41 -10.52
N GLN A 242 7.37 -11.16 -11.62
CA GLN A 242 6.12 -11.50 -12.31
C GLN A 242 5.20 -12.51 -11.59
N ALA A 243 5.64 -13.12 -10.48
CA ALA A 243 4.90 -14.19 -9.82
C ALA A 243 3.68 -13.69 -9.02
N TYR A 244 3.75 -12.48 -8.47
CA TYR A 244 2.70 -11.87 -7.66
C TYR A 244 2.82 -10.34 -7.70
N HIS A 245 1.73 -9.65 -7.41
CA HIS A 245 1.77 -8.24 -7.05
C HIS A 245 1.89 -8.09 -5.54
N LEU A 246 2.77 -7.20 -5.09
CA LEU A 246 2.91 -6.83 -3.69
C LEU A 246 2.46 -5.40 -3.48
N PHE A 247 1.58 -5.20 -2.52
CA PHE A 247 1.20 -3.88 -2.06
C PHE A 247 1.02 -3.84 -0.56
N GLU A 248 1.26 -2.67 0.02
CA GLU A 248 1.10 -2.38 1.43
C GLU A 248 0.02 -1.32 1.61
N LEU A 249 -0.90 -1.57 2.54
CA LEU A 249 -1.89 -0.60 3.00
C LEU A 249 -1.68 -0.36 4.49
N GLU A 250 -1.26 0.85 4.85
CA GLU A 250 -1.31 1.33 6.21
C GLU A 250 -2.57 2.18 6.38
N SER A 251 -3.40 1.86 7.37
CA SER A 251 -4.51 2.70 7.81
C SER A 251 -4.26 3.16 9.25
N VAL A 252 -4.38 4.46 9.46
CA VAL A 252 -4.22 5.09 10.76
C VAL A 252 -5.51 5.83 11.11
N GLN A 253 -6.21 5.36 12.14
CA GLN A 253 -7.49 5.93 12.58
C GLN A 253 -7.35 6.66 13.91
N ARG A 254 -8.08 7.76 14.09
CA ARG A 254 -8.12 8.57 15.32
C ARG A 254 -9.54 9.01 15.63
N CYS A 255 -9.88 9.13 16.92
CA CYS A 255 -11.10 9.83 17.31
C CYS A 255 -11.02 11.27 16.80
N ALA A 256 -12.09 11.75 16.16
CA ALA A 256 -12.12 13.10 15.58
C ALA A 256 -12.29 14.20 16.63
N SER A 257 -12.59 13.83 17.88
CA SER A 257 -12.70 14.70 19.05
C SER A 257 -12.31 13.93 20.31
N GLU A 258 -12.49 14.55 21.48
CA GLU A 258 -12.33 13.87 22.78
C GLU A 258 -13.36 12.76 23.02
N SER A 259 -14.44 12.73 22.23
CA SER A 259 -15.46 11.68 22.32
C SER A 259 -14.91 10.36 21.80
N LYS A 260 -14.95 9.35 22.67
CA LYS A 260 -14.51 7.99 22.34
C LYS A 260 -15.56 7.30 21.47
N ILE A 261 -15.11 6.60 20.43
CA ILE A 261 -15.89 5.56 19.78
C ILE A 261 -15.57 4.21 20.44
N GLN A 262 -16.59 3.39 20.64
CA GLN A 262 -16.44 2.04 21.15
C GLN A 262 -16.71 1.03 20.04
N PHE A 263 -15.90 -0.03 20.03
CA PHE A 263 -16.08 -1.20 19.18
C PHE A 263 -16.40 -2.43 20.05
N PRO A 264 -17.67 -2.60 20.48
CA PRO A 264 -18.12 -3.82 21.12
C PRO A 264 -17.72 -5.05 20.30
N GLN A 265 -17.41 -6.15 20.99
CA GLN A 265 -17.08 -7.41 20.32
C GLN A 265 -18.24 -7.82 19.40
N TYR A 266 -17.91 -8.06 18.13
CA TYR A 266 -18.84 -8.46 17.09
C TYR A 266 -18.16 -9.40 16.10
N ARG A 267 -18.94 -10.06 15.23
CA ARG A 267 -18.45 -11.12 14.33
C ARG A 267 -17.45 -10.62 13.27
N TYR A 268 -17.54 -9.35 12.90
CA TYR A 268 -16.71 -8.71 11.87
C TYR A 268 -16.67 -7.19 12.08
N GLY A 269 -15.73 -6.55 11.41
CA GLY A 269 -15.49 -5.10 11.45
C GLY A 269 -14.00 -4.82 11.18
N GLY A 270 -13.72 -3.67 10.60
CA GLY A 270 -12.37 -3.27 10.22
C GLY A 270 -12.07 -3.58 8.75
N LEU A 271 -10.82 -3.93 8.44
CA LEU A 271 -10.37 -4.22 7.08
C LEU A 271 -11.11 -5.45 6.53
N GLY A 272 -11.87 -5.24 5.46
CA GLY A 272 -12.60 -6.26 4.72
C GLY A 272 -11.97 -6.55 3.36
N PHE A 273 -12.15 -7.78 2.89
CA PHE A 273 -11.89 -8.22 1.53
C PHE A 273 -13.13 -8.95 0.99
N ARG A 274 -13.61 -8.54 -0.18
CA ARG A 274 -14.67 -9.22 -0.92
C ARG A 274 -14.04 -9.83 -2.16
N GLY A 275 -13.95 -11.15 -2.16
CA GLY A 275 -13.55 -11.94 -3.33
C GLY A 275 -14.52 -11.77 -4.49
N HIS A 276 -14.06 -12.15 -5.67
CA HIS A 276 -14.86 -12.14 -6.90
C HIS A 276 -16.15 -12.96 -6.72
N ASP A 277 -17.23 -12.59 -7.42
CA ASP A 277 -18.55 -13.21 -7.26
C ASP A 277 -18.55 -14.71 -7.65
N ASP A 278 -17.70 -15.10 -8.59
CA ASP A 278 -17.46 -16.51 -8.96
C ASP A 278 -17.03 -17.38 -7.76
N TRP A 279 -16.55 -16.79 -6.66
CA TRP A 279 -16.09 -17.51 -5.47
C TRP A 279 -17.22 -17.72 -4.45
N ASP A 280 -18.45 -17.26 -4.72
CA ASP A 280 -19.57 -17.50 -3.81
C ASP A 280 -19.89 -19.00 -3.73
N GLY A 281 -19.97 -19.51 -2.50
CA GLY A 281 -20.20 -20.93 -2.21
C GLY A 281 -18.96 -21.65 -1.69
N LYS A 282 -19.18 -22.70 -0.88
CA LYS A 282 -18.09 -23.44 -0.22
C LYS A 282 -17.11 -24.05 -1.22
N GLU A 283 -17.62 -24.57 -2.33
CA GLU A 283 -16.82 -25.29 -3.33
C GLU A 283 -16.01 -24.35 -4.25
N ASN A 284 -16.34 -23.05 -4.27
CA ASN A 284 -15.76 -22.08 -5.20
C ASN A 284 -14.67 -21.19 -4.57
N CYS A 285 -14.50 -21.27 -3.24
CA CYS A 285 -13.56 -20.45 -2.50
C CYS A 285 -12.62 -21.30 -1.67
N PHE A 286 -11.33 -21.07 -1.86
CA PHE A 286 -10.24 -21.68 -1.11
C PHE A 286 -9.75 -20.74 -0.01
N TYR A 287 -9.53 -21.32 1.17
CA TYR A 287 -9.00 -20.63 2.35
C TYR A 287 -7.76 -21.37 2.84
N LEU A 288 -6.78 -20.60 3.33
CA LEU A 288 -5.66 -21.15 4.08
C LEU A 288 -5.17 -20.12 5.09
N THR A 289 -4.88 -20.55 6.32
CA THR A 289 -4.29 -19.68 7.35
C THR A 289 -2.87 -20.12 7.68
N ALA A 290 -2.13 -19.23 8.34
CA ALA A 290 -0.81 -19.52 8.90
C ALA A 290 -0.75 -20.71 9.87
N ASN A 291 -1.91 -21.13 10.40
CA ASN A 291 -2.03 -22.25 11.32
C ASN A 291 -2.41 -23.57 10.63
N GLY A 292 -2.49 -23.58 9.29
CA GLY A 292 -2.87 -24.76 8.50
C GLY A 292 -4.38 -25.01 8.41
N GLU A 293 -5.21 -24.10 8.92
CA GLU A 293 -6.67 -24.21 8.79
C GLU A 293 -7.14 -23.79 7.39
N ALA A 294 -7.95 -24.62 6.76
CA ALA A 294 -8.52 -24.44 5.42
C ALA A 294 -10.05 -24.49 5.39
N ASP A 295 -10.69 -24.90 6.50
CA ASP A 295 -12.14 -24.83 6.68
C ASP A 295 -12.54 -23.41 7.11
N ARG A 296 -13.36 -22.76 6.28
CA ARG A 296 -13.85 -21.40 6.49
C ARG A 296 -14.57 -21.21 7.84
N ILE A 297 -15.36 -22.20 8.27
CA ILE A 297 -16.12 -22.13 9.52
C ILE A 297 -15.19 -22.26 10.71
N LYS A 298 -14.25 -23.21 10.68
CA LYS A 298 -13.29 -23.39 11.76
C LYS A 298 -12.31 -22.23 11.88
N GLY A 299 -11.90 -21.65 10.74
CA GLY A 299 -11.01 -20.49 10.71
C GLY A 299 -11.69 -19.17 11.13
N HIS A 300 -13.03 -19.10 11.12
CA HIS A 300 -13.76 -17.88 11.47
C HIS A 300 -13.47 -17.45 12.92
N ALA A 301 -13.22 -16.14 13.12
CA ALA A 301 -12.89 -15.54 14.41
C ALA A 301 -11.64 -16.13 15.11
N THR A 302 -10.76 -16.81 14.37
CA THR A 302 -9.45 -17.25 14.86
C THR A 302 -8.36 -16.25 14.49
N ARG A 303 -7.21 -16.33 15.18
CA ARG A 303 -6.04 -15.47 14.95
C ARG A 303 -5.01 -16.20 14.11
N ALA A 304 -4.51 -15.55 13.06
CA ALA A 304 -3.45 -16.08 12.21
C ALA A 304 -2.57 -14.93 11.69
N ARG A 305 -1.24 -15.14 11.64
CA ARG A 305 -0.28 -14.12 11.14
C ARG A 305 -0.53 -13.74 9.68
N TRP A 306 -1.07 -14.67 8.92
CA TRP A 306 -1.52 -14.47 7.56
C TRP A 306 -2.70 -15.37 7.23
N CYS A 307 -3.50 -14.96 6.25
CA CYS A 307 -4.50 -15.78 5.61
C CYS A 307 -4.44 -15.59 4.09
N HIS A 308 -4.88 -16.60 3.36
CA HIS A 308 -5.04 -16.60 1.92
C HIS A 308 -6.48 -16.92 1.58
N ILE A 309 -7.02 -16.18 0.62
CA ILE A 309 -8.34 -16.39 0.04
C ILE A 309 -8.19 -16.39 -1.47
N GLY A 310 -8.74 -17.39 -2.16
CA GLY A 310 -8.64 -17.50 -3.61
C GLY A 310 -9.74 -18.35 -4.21
N GLY A 311 -9.82 -18.36 -5.53
CA GLY A 311 -10.81 -19.12 -6.29
C GLY A 311 -10.58 -18.99 -7.79
N GLN A 312 -11.49 -19.57 -8.56
CA GLN A 312 -11.49 -19.41 -10.02
C GLN A 312 -12.33 -18.19 -10.42
N THR A 313 -11.80 -17.37 -11.31
CA THR A 313 -12.53 -16.29 -11.98
C THR A 313 -12.39 -16.48 -13.48
N GLY A 314 -13.50 -16.72 -14.18
CA GLY A 314 -13.46 -17.02 -15.62
C GLY A 314 -12.51 -18.18 -15.98
N GLY A 315 -12.48 -19.23 -15.14
CA GLY A 315 -11.62 -20.41 -15.31
C GLY A 315 -10.13 -20.22 -14.96
N LYS A 316 -9.72 -19.04 -14.51
CA LYS A 316 -8.33 -18.76 -14.08
C LYS A 316 -8.24 -18.68 -12.57
N TRP A 317 -7.22 -19.31 -11.99
CA TRP A 317 -6.97 -19.23 -10.55
C TRP A 317 -6.40 -17.88 -10.14
N GLY A 318 -6.90 -17.32 -9.05
CA GLY A 318 -6.41 -16.08 -8.45
C GLY A 318 -6.72 -16.02 -6.96
N GLY A 319 -6.02 -15.16 -6.23
CA GLY A 319 -6.21 -15.02 -4.80
C GLY A 319 -5.38 -13.88 -4.22
N ILE A 320 -5.58 -13.63 -2.93
CA ILE A 320 -4.83 -12.66 -2.14
C ILE A 320 -4.35 -13.30 -0.85
N GLY A 321 -3.10 -13.00 -0.48
CA GLY A 321 -2.59 -13.26 0.87
C GLY A 321 -2.60 -11.97 1.68
N GLY A 322 -3.28 -11.97 2.82
CA GLY A 322 -3.23 -10.88 3.80
C GLY A 322 -2.20 -11.19 4.87
N LEU A 323 -1.18 -10.34 5.01
CA LEU A 323 -0.15 -10.45 6.05
C LEU A 323 -0.32 -9.30 7.04
N CYS A 324 -0.60 -9.62 8.30
CA CYS A 324 -0.76 -8.60 9.34
C CYS A 324 0.62 -8.14 9.83
N HIS A 325 0.84 -6.83 9.91
CA HIS A 325 2.09 -6.30 10.43
C HIS A 325 2.20 -6.57 11.95
N PRO A 326 3.34 -7.06 12.49
CA PRO A 326 3.49 -7.38 13.92
C PRO A 326 3.22 -6.22 14.89
N GLY A 327 3.37 -4.98 14.42
CA GLY A 327 3.08 -3.77 15.19
C GLY A 327 1.59 -3.40 15.27
N ASN A 328 0.69 -4.12 14.58
CA ASN A 328 -0.73 -3.81 14.58
C ASN A 328 -1.38 -4.09 15.94
N PHE A 329 -2.36 -3.27 16.28
CA PHE A 329 -3.23 -3.53 17.42
C PHE A 329 -3.89 -4.91 17.27
N ARG A 330 -3.73 -5.76 18.31
CA ARG A 330 -4.20 -7.14 18.34
C ARG A 330 -3.55 -8.07 17.30
N PHE A 331 -2.31 -7.85 16.87
CA PHE A 331 -1.55 -8.88 16.16
C PHE A 331 -1.34 -10.16 17.02
N PRO A 332 -1.32 -11.37 16.42
CA PRO A 332 -1.75 -11.66 15.06
C PRO A 332 -3.26 -11.48 14.87
#